data_AF-M0IDG0-F1
#
_entry.id   AF-M0IDG0-F1
#
_cell.length_a   1.000
_cell.length_b   1.000
_cell.length_c   1.000
_cell.angle_alpha   90.00
_cell.angle_beta   90.00
_cell.angle_gamma   90.00
#
_symmetry.space_group_name_H-M   'P 1'
#
loop_
_entity.id
_entity.type
_entity.pdbx_description
1 polymer ?
#
loop_
_entity_poly.entity_id
_entity_poly.type
_entity_poly.pdbx_seq_one_letter_code
_entity_poly.pdbx_strand_id
1 'polypeptide(L)'
;MPHHANYATVFIGSHLHPTTETLALDWADDVGDETDAFEFEVPTDEPREPYIGIQAFDVGEYEHEIKINGESLSGFDIPPNDGWQYWVDTITGADLVEGTNTIQIVRDDSGYDAFAVGTVTIHWKESTPK
;
A
#
# COMPACT_ATOMS: atom_id res chain seq x y z
N MET A 1 -13.84 19.40 -17.52
CA MET A 1 -13.10 18.69 -18.60
C MET A 1 -13.38 17.21 -18.41
N PRO A 2 -13.40 16.36 -19.46
CA PRO A 2 -13.47 14.93 -19.24
C PRO A 2 -12.25 14.49 -18.41
N HIS A 3 -12.48 13.55 -17.49
CA HIS A 3 -11.44 12.89 -16.73
C HIS A 3 -11.36 11.44 -17.18
N HIS A 4 -10.18 10.84 -17.09
CA HIS A 4 -10.00 9.40 -17.27
C HIS A 4 -9.29 8.82 -16.04
N ALA A 5 -9.50 7.54 -15.79
CA ALA A 5 -8.83 6.81 -14.72
C ALA A 5 -7.47 6.32 -15.22
N ASN A 6 -6.47 6.43 -14.36
CA ASN A 6 -5.12 5.91 -14.56
C ASN A 6 -4.67 5.18 -13.29
N TYR A 7 -3.59 4.41 -13.38
CA TYR A 7 -3.09 3.63 -12.27
C TYR A 7 -1.61 3.30 -12.42
N ALA A 8 -0.98 2.99 -11.28
CA ALA A 8 0.30 2.35 -11.18
C ALA A 8 0.16 1.02 -10.43
N THR A 9 0.96 0.04 -10.81
CA THR A 9 1.02 -1.26 -10.13
C THR A 9 2.43 -1.47 -9.60
N VAL A 10 2.52 -1.84 -8.33
CA VAL A 10 3.77 -2.02 -7.59
C VAL A 10 3.75 -3.39 -6.95
N PHE A 11 4.78 -4.20 -7.18
CA PHE A 11 4.95 -5.46 -6.47
C PHE A 11 5.80 -5.22 -5.23
N ILE A 12 5.21 -5.43 -4.05
CA ILE A 12 5.88 -5.24 -2.75
C ILE A 12 6.62 -6.51 -2.35
N GLY A 13 5.97 -7.67 -2.47
CA GLY A 13 6.61 -8.97 -2.23
C GLY A 13 7.28 -9.10 -0.86
N SER A 14 6.68 -8.52 0.18
CA SER A 14 7.29 -8.41 1.51
C SER A 14 6.45 -9.10 2.56
N HIS A 15 7.12 -9.78 3.49
CA HIS A 15 6.56 -10.40 4.68
C HIS A 15 6.96 -9.56 5.90
N LEU A 16 5.95 -8.95 6.53
CA LEU A 16 6.11 -8.13 7.73
C LEU A 16 5.76 -8.96 8.94
N HIS A 17 6.65 -8.99 9.93
CA HIS A 17 6.48 -9.83 11.10
C HIS A 17 7.38 -9.39 12.27
N PRO A 18 6.97 -9.63 13.54
CA PRO A 18 7.86 -9.48 14.68
C PRO A 18 8.90 -10.61 14.69
N THR A 19 9.95 -10.46 15.51
CA THR A 19 10.98 -11.50 15.67
C THR A 19 10.48 -12.85 16.22
N THR A 20 9.26 -12.90 16.75
CA THR A 20 8.69 -14.07 17.43
C THR A 20 7.68 -14.87 16.60
N GLU A 21 7.17 -14.30 15.52
CA GLU A 21 6.15 -14.90 14.66
C GLU A 21 6.62 -14.82 13.20
N THR A 22 6.29 -15.82 12.37
CA THR A 22 6.71 -15.83 10.95
C THR A 22 5.81 -16.73 10.12
N LEU A 23 5.55 -16.33 8.89
CA LEU A 23 4.95 -17.18 7.88
C LEU A 23 6.03 -17.89 7.06
N ALA A 24 5.72 -19.11 6.60
CA ALA A 24 6.61 -19.87 5.73
C ALA A 24 6.30 -19.56 4.26
N LEU A 25 6.80 -18.43 3.76
CA LEU A 25 6.56 -17.93 2.41
C LEU A 25 7.85 -18.02 1.58
N ASP A 26 7.78 -18.57 0.37
CA ASP A 26 8.93 -18.73 -0.53
C ASP A 26 9.05 -17.62 -1.59
N TRP A 27 8.08 -16.70 -1.61
CA TRP A 27 7.94 -15.64 -2.59
C TRP A 27 8.09 -14.23 -2.02
N ALA A 28 8.12 -14.09 -0.69
CA ALA A 28 8.17 -12.81 0.01
C ALA A 28 9.49 -12.66 0.78
N ASP A 29 10.04 -11.45 0.79
CA ASP A 29 11.23 -11.12 1.57
C ASP A 29 10.85 -10.73 3.00
N ASP A 30 11.57 -11.24 4.00
CA ASP A 30 11.40 -10.87 5.41
C ASP A 30 11.95 -9.46 5.65
N VAL A 31 11.07 -8.52 6.03
CA VAL A 31 11.44 -7.10 6.21
C VAL A 31 11.24 -6.57 7.64
N GLY A 32 10.65 -7.35 8.53
CA GLY A 32 10.36 -6.93 9.90
C GLY A 32 9.14 -6.02 9.97
N ASP A 33 9.27 -4.84 10.59
CA ASP A 33 8.13 -3.95 10.87
C ASP A 33 7.77 -3.00 9.72
N GLU A 34 8.67 -2.75 8.77
CA GLU A 34 8.42 -1.86 7.65
C GLU A 34 9.04 -2.39 6.36
N THR A 35 8.34 -2.19 5.25
CA THR A 35 8.90 -2.49 3.93
C THR A 35 9.93 -1.42 3.52
N ASP A 36 10.71 -1.70 2.48
CA ASP A 36 11.36 -0.64 1.72
C ASP A 36 10.31 0.33 1.13
N ALA A 37 10.76 1.52 0.71
CA ALA A 37 9.94 2.44 -0.06
C ALA A 37 9.97 2.05 -1.54
N PHE A 38 8.81 1.73 -2.11
CA PHE A 38 8.67 1.34 -3.51
C PHE A 38 8.21 2.51 -4.36
N GLU A 39 8.89 2.74 -5.48
CA GLU A 39 8.60 3.85 -6.37
C GLU A 39 7.47 3.55 -7.37
N PHE A 40 6.68 4.57 -7.70
CA PHE A 40 5.74 4.55 -8.82
C PHE A 40 5.61 5.94 -9.44
N GLU A 41 5.21 5.98 -10.71
CA GLU A 41 5.13 7.23 -11.49
C GLU A 41 3.68 7.72 -11.62
N VAL A 42 3.47 9.01 -11.40
CA VAL A 42 2.21 9.72 -11.66
C VAL A 42 2.47 10.79 -12.73
N PRO A 43 1.87 10.71 -13.92
CA PRO A 43 2.24 11.54 -15.07
C PRO A 43 1.54 12.91 -15.09
N THR A 44 0.93 13.33 -13.98
CA THR A 44 0.14 14.57 -13.89
C THR A 44 0.42 15.28 -12.57
N ASP A 45 0.36 16.62 -12.62
CA ASP A 45 0.41 17.52 -11.47
C ASP A 45 -0.97 17.75 -10.80
N GLU A 46 -2.04 17.22 -11.38
CA GLU A 46 -3.39 17.27 -10.82
C GLU A 46 -4.07 15.89 -10.71
N PRO A 47 -3.49 14.92 -9.98
CA PRO A 47 -4.18 13.67 -9.69
C PRO A 47 -5.41 13.94 -8.82
N ARG A 48 -6.52 13.26 -9.10
CA ARG A 48 -7.80 13.47 -8.41
C ARG A 48 -8.38 12.16 -7.91
N GLU A 49 -9.00 12.24 -6.73
CA GLU A 49 -9.71 11.13 -6.09
C GLU A 49 -8.89 9.83 -6.05
N PRO A 50 -7.66 9.88 -5.51
CA PRO A 50 -6.81 8.72 -5.48
C PRO A 50 -7.36 7.64 -4.53
N TYR A 51 -7.17 6.39 -4.91
CA TYR A 51 -7.49 5.23 -4.07
C TYR A 51 -6.47 4.12 -4.30
N ILE A 52 -6.33 3.23 -3.33
CA ILE A 52 -5.36 2.14 -3.31
C ILE A 52 -6.09 0.81 -3.24
N GLY A 53 -5.56 -0.19 -3.94
CA GLY A 53 -5.94 -1.59 -3.80
C GLY A 53 -4.73 -2.44 -3.40
N ILE A 54 -4.87 -3.27 -2.38
CA ILE A 54 -3.78 -4.06 -1.80
C ILE A 54 -4.13 -5.54 -1.77
N GLN A 55 -3.21 -6.38 -2.24
CA GLN A 55 -3.23 -7.81 -1.99
C GLN A 55 -2.45 -8.10 -0.71
N ALA A 56 -3.14 -8.61 0.31
CA ALA A 56 -2.54 -9.00 1.57
C ALA A 56 -2.89 -10.45 1.90
N PHE A 57 -2.03 -11.09 2.70
CA PHE A 57 -2.14 -12.48 3.10
C PHE A 57 -1.96 -12.63 4.61
N ASP A 58 -2.89 -13.34 5.26
CA ASP A 58 -2.86 -13.68 6.69
C ASP A 58 -2.70 -12.44 7.62
N VAL A 59 -3.46 -11.38 7.34
CA VAL A 59 -3.47 -10.19 8.22
C VAL A 59 -4.21 -10.54 9.51
N GLY A 60 -3.56 -10.44 10.65
CA GLY A 60 -4.07 -10.88 11.94
C GLY A 60 -4.61 -9.77 12.83
N GLU A 61 -4.08 -8.56 12.74
CA GLU A 61 -4.38 -7.44 13.63
C GLU A 61 -4.79 -6.18 12.85
N TYR A 62 -5.13 -5.12 13.59
CA TYR A 62 -5.42 -3.79 13.04
C TYR A 62 -4.22 -2.87 13.32
N GLU A 63 -4.37 -1.58 13.02
CA GLU A 63 -3.39 -0.51 13.27
C GLU A 63 -2.17 -0.56 12.33
N HIS A 64 -2.35 -1.12 11.13
CA HIS A 64 -1.37 -1.02 10.06
C HIS A 64 -1.30 0.39 9.50
N GLU A 65 -0.13 0.78 9.02
CA GLU A 65 0.08 2.05 8.35
C GLU A 65 0.52 1.84 6.90
N ILE A 66 -0.07 2.61 6.00
CA ILE A 66 0.46 2.80 4.64
C ILE A 66 0.93 4.23 4.55
N LYS A 67 2.15 4.42 4.02
CA LYS A 67 2.73 5.73 3.78
C LYS A 67 2.82 5.99 2.29
N ILE A 68 2.36 7.15 1.85
CA ILE A 68 2.58 7.68 0.51
C ILE A 68 3.51 8.88 0.64
N ASN A 69 4.63 8.88 -0.07
CA ASN A 69 5.64 9.95 0.02
C ASN A 69 6.12 10.25 1.46
N GLY A 70 6.10 9.22 2.33
CA GLY A 70 6.45 9.34 3.75
C GLY A 70 5.31 9.82 4.66
N GLU A 71 4.14 10.15 4.12
CA GLU A 71 2.96 10.60 4.87
C GLU A 71 1.97 9.45 5.06
N SER A 72 1.53 9.24 6.30
CA SER A 72 0.55 8.22 6.69
C SER A 72 -0.81 8.49 6.05
N LEU A 73 -1.44 7.45 5.53
CA LEU A 73 -2.84 7.53 5.14
C LEU A 73 -3.72 7.70 6.40
N SER A 74 -4.59 8.71 6.40
CA SER A 74 -5.46 8.98 7.54
C SER A 74 -6.63 8.00 7.62
N GLY A 75 -6.80 7.35 8.78
CA GLY A 75 -7.94 6.44 9.02
C GLY A 75 -7.89 5.15 8.20
N PHE A 76 -6.73 4.83 7.62
CA PHE A 76 -6.50 3.64 6.83
C PHE A 76 -6.08 2.48 7.73
N ASP A 77 -6.56 1.28 7.40
CA ASP A 77 -6.08 0.03 7.98
C ASP A 77 -6.30 -1.12 6.98
N ILE A 78 -5.51 -2.19 7.12
CA ILE A 78 -5.74 -3.45 6.40
C ILE A 78 -6.54 -4.36 7.33
N PRO A 79 -7.80 -4.72 6.99
CA PRO A 79 -8.62 -5.51 7.88
C PRO A 79 -8.06 -6.93 8.06
N PRO A 80 -8.16 -7.52 9.27
CA PRO A 80 -7.78 -8.90 9.50
C PRO A 80 -8.55 -9.88 8.62
N ASN A 81 -7.85 -10.83 8.03
CA ASN A 81 -8.43 -11.93 7.28
C ASN A 81 -7.43 -13.08 7.09
N ASP A 82 -7.90 -14.31 7.31
CA ASP A 82 -7.15 -15.53 7.00
C ASP A 82 -7.02 -15.72 5.48
N GLY A 83 -5.81 -15.97 5.02
CA GLY A 83 -5.46 -16.19 3.63
C GLY A 83 -5.45 -14.92 2.79
N TRP A 84 -5.54 -15.10 1.47
CA TRP A 84 -5.48 -13.99 0.52
C TRP A 84 -6.74 -13.14 0.54
N GLN A 85 -6.54 -11.83 0.65
CA GLN A 85 -7.58 -10.83 0.45
C GLN A 85 -7.14 -9.76 -0.54
N TYR A 86 -8.13 -9.07 -1.10
CA TYR A 86 -7.93 -7.85 -1.85
C TYR A 86 -8.76 -6.75 -1.21
N TRP A 87 -8.08 -5.75 -0.67
CA TRP A 87 -8.69 -4.64 0.05
C TRP A 87 -8.52 -3.34 -0.74
N VAL A 88 -9.50 -2.44 -0.67
CA VAL A 88 -9.49 -1.17 -1.41
C VAL A 88 -9.97 -0.05 -0.49
N ASP A 89 -9.25 1.07 -0.48
CA ASP A 89 -9.66 2.27 0.23
C ASP A 89 -9.17 3.56 -0.46
N THR A 90 -9.75 4.70 -0.10
CA THR A 90 -9.34 6.02 -0.56
C THR A 90 -8.02 6.47 0.05
N ILE A 91 -7.19 7.13 -0.75
CA ILE A 91 -5.98 7.79 -0.25
C ILE A 91 -6.42 9.14 0.34
N THR A 92 -6.29 9.27 1.65
CA THR A 92 -6.57 10.50 2.41
C THR A 92 -5.42 10.78 3.36
N GLY A 93 -5.13 12.05 3.63
CA GLY A 93 -4.03 12.44 4.53
C GLY A 93 -2.64 12.47 3.89
N ALA A 94 -2.50 12.00 2.64
CA ALA A 94 -1.30 12.12 1.83
C ALA A 94 -1.66 12.50 0.38
N ASP A 95 -0.73 13.14 -0.33
CA ASP A 95 -0.93 13.61 -1.70
C ASP A 95 -0.05 12.84 -2.71
N LEU A 96 -0.62 12.56 -3.89
CA LEU A 96 0.13 12.15 -5.07
C LEU A 96 0.70 13.39 -5.77
N VAL A 97 1.95 13.32 -6.22
CA VAL A 97 2.64 14.40 -6.94
C VAL A 97 3.03 13.98 -8.36
N GLU A 98 3.24 14.92 -9.27
CA GLU A 98 3.78 14.59 -10.61
C GLU A 98 5.18 13.96 -10.49
N GLY A 99 5.43 12.91 -11.27
CA GLY A 99 6.68 12.16 -11.30
C GLY A 99 6.70 11.03 -10.27
N THR A 100 7.89 10.81 -9.68
CA THR A 100 8.15 9.71 -8.76
C THR A 100 7.48 9.93 -7.42
N ASN A 101 6.66 8.97 -7.03
CA ASN A 101 6.05 8.83 -5.70
C ASN A 101 6.56 7.56 -5.05
N THR A 102 6.42 7.44 -3.73
CA THR A 102 6.77 6.22 -2.99
C THR A 102 5.59 5.68 -2.22
N ILE A 103 5.53 4.36 -2.08
CA ILE A 103 4.66 3.66 -1.14
C ILE A 103 5.48 2.80 -0.17
N GLN A 104 5.08 2.80 1.11
CA GLN A 104 5.65 1.95 2.15
C GLN A 104 4.51 1.37 3.00
N ILE A 105 4.67 0.13 3.48
CA ILE A 105 3.72 -0.52 4.39
C ILE A 105 4.45 -0.75 5.72
N VAL A 106 3.76 -0.49 6.81
CA VAL A 106 4.29 -0.59 8.18
C VAL A 106 3.30 -1.37 9.05
N ARG A 107 3.83 -2.35 9.77
CA ARG A 107 3.14 -3.14 10.78
C ARG A 107 2.99 -2.32 12.07
N ASP A 108 1.96 -2.57 12.87
CA ASP A 108 1.97 -2.14 14.27
C ASP A 108 3.13 -2.83 15.03
N ASP A 109 4.10 -2.06 15.52
CA ASP A 109 5.28 -2.59 16.19
C ASP A 109 4.98 -3.18 17.59
N SER A 110 3.80 -2.87 18.14
CA SER A 110 3.37 -3.30 19.47
C SER A 110 2.72 -4.69 19.48
N GLY A 111 2.20 -5.11 18.33
CA GLY A 111 1.45 -6.35 18.13
C GLY A 111 2.30 -7.58 17.81
N TYR A 112 1.63 -8.68 17.48
CA TYR A 112 2.27 -9.93 17.05
C TYR A 112 1.98 -10.30 15.59
N ASP A 113 1.34 -9.40 14.83
CA ASP A 113 0.90 -9.69 13.47
C ASP A 113 2.05 -10.13 12.55
N ALA A 114 1.81 -11.16 11.75
CA ALA A 114 2.73 -11.62 10.73
C ALA A 114 1.94 -11.83 9.45
N PHE A 115 2.16 -10.94 8.46
CA PHE A 115 1.37 -10.90 7.24
C PHE A 115 2.28 -10.59 6.05
N ALA A 116 1.78 -10.85 4.84
CA ALA A 116 2.52 -10.52 3.64
C ALA A 116 1.73 -9.64 2.68
N VAL A 117 2.45 -8.77 1.99
CA VAL A 117 1.91 -7.86 0.96
C VAL A 117 2.44 -8.30 -0.40
N GLY A 118 1.51 -8.57 -1.30
CA GLY A 118 1.79 -8.91 -2.69
C GLY A 118 1.85 -7.67 -3.58
N THR A 119 0.89 -7.57 -4.50
CA THR A 119 0.79 -6.42 -5.41
C THR A 119 -0.11 -5.34 -4.81
N VAL A 120 0.33 -4.09 -4.95
CA VAL A 120 -0.47 -2.89 -4.71
C VAL A 120 -0.79 -2.21 -6.04
N THR A 121 -2.02 -1.71 -6.19
CA THR A 121 -2.42 -0.84 -7.30
C THR A 121 -2.86 0.50 -6.76
N ILE A 122 -2.24 1.57 -7.23
CA ILE A 122 -2.60 2.95 -6.89
C ILE A 122 -3.35 3.54 -8.07
N HIS A 123 -4.55 4.05 -7.84
CA HIS A 123 -5.41 4.63 -8.85
C HIS A 123 -5.59 6.12 -8.63
N TRP A 124 -5.77 6.86 -9.72
CA TRP A 124 -6.19 8.26 -9.70
C TRP A 124 -7.00 8.59 -10.95
N LYS A 125 -7.67 9.74 -10.93
CA LYS A 125 -8.25 10.38 -12.11
C LYS A 125 -7.35 11.52 -12.55
N GLU A 126 -7.26 11.72 -13.85
CA GLU A 126 -6.55 12.87 -14.42
C GLU A 126 -7.31 13.47 -15.60
N SER A 127 -7.05 14.74 -15.88
CA SER A 127 -7.65 15.44 -17.01
C SER A 127 -7.23 14.80 -18.33
N THR A 128 -8.17 14.62 -19.26
CA THR A 128 -7.80 14.16 -20.60
C THR A 128 -6.97 15.25 -21.30
N PRO A 129 -5.78 14.95 -21.86
CA PRO A 129 -5.05 15.90 -22.69
C PRO A 129 -5.95 16.39 -23.84
N LYS A 130 -5.83 17.68 -24.20
CA LYS A 130 -6.56 18.26 -25.33
C LYS A 130 -6.05 17.76 -26.68
#